data_AF-A0A9P4IKW3-F1
#
_entry.id   AF-A0A9P4IKW3-F1
#
_cell.length_a   1.000
_cell.length_b   1.000
_cell.length_c   1.000
_cell.angle_alpha   90.00
_cell.angle_beta   90.00
_cell.angle_gamma   90.00
#
_symmetry.space_group_name_H-M   'P 1'
#
loop_
_entity.id
_entity.type
_entity.pdbx_description
1 polymer ?
#
loop_
_entity_poly.entity_id
_entity_poly.type
_entity_poly.pdbx_seq_one_letter_code
_entity_poly.pdbx_strand_id
1 'polypeptide(L)' 'RPQPTSAEKIAAAEIEIEMVSDMFTRLTQSCAKKCIQNDYRESDLNKAESVCLDRCVSKFFEVNLKVSEKMQGEAGRR' A
#
# COMPACT_ATOMS: atom_id res chain seq x y z
N ARG A 1 -12.73 -6.14 -30.82
CA ARG A 1 -12.74 -6.60 -29.41
C ARG A 1 -14.10 -6.25 -28.83
N PRO A 2 -14.88 -7.20 -28.28
CA PRO A 2 -16.16 -6.87 -27.66
C PRO A 2 -15.97 -5.87 -26.51
N GLN A 3 -16.89 -4.91 -26.38
CA GLN A 3 -16.91 -3.96 -25.27
C GLN A 3 -17.30 -4.71 -23.98
N PRO A 4 -16.61 -4.50 -22.85
CA PRO A 4 -16.99 -5.11 -21.59
C PRO A 4 -18.37 -4.60 -21.17
N THR A 5 -19.19 -5.54 -20.71
CA THR A 5 -20.52 -5.30 -20.15
C THR A 5 -20.42 -4.42 -18.90
N SER A 6 -21.52 -3.75 -18.53
CA SER A 6 -21.57 -2.96 -17.30
C SER A 6 -21.25 -3.81 -16.06
N ALA A 7 -21.64 -5.09 -16.05
CA ALA A 7 -21.32 -6.02 -14.97
C ALA A 7 -19.81 -6.29 -14.87
N GLU A 8 -19.13 -6.52 -15.99
CA GLU A 8 -17.67 -6.71 -16.00
C GLU A 8 -16.91 -5.44 -15.57
N LYS A 9 -17.42 -4.25 -15.92
CA LYS A 9 -16.84 -2.98 -15.47
C LYS A 9 -17.00 -2.77 -13.96
N ILE A 10 -18.16 -3.10 -13.40
CA ILE A 10 -18.41 -3.00 -11.96
C ILE A 10 -17.52 -3.98 -11.19
N ALA A 11 -17.43 -5.24 -11.65
CA ALA A 11 -16.58 -6.24 -11.01
C ALA A 11 -15.10 -5.84 -11.02
N ALA A 12 -14.60 -5.23 -12.11
CA ALA A 12 -13.24 -4.71 -12.16
C ALA A 12 -13.02 -3.58 -11.15
N ALA A 13 -13.97 -2.64 -11.03
CA ALA A 13 -13.89 -1.54 -10.07
C ALA A 13 -13.95 -2.02 -8.61
N GLU A 14 -14.75 -3.05 -8.31
CA GLU A 14 -14.80 -3.68 -6.98
C GLU A 14 -13.43 -4.27 -6.60
N ILE A 15 -12.77 -4.97 -7.52
CA ILE A 15 -11.43 -5.52 -7.32
C ILE A 15 -10.41 -4.40 -7.08
N GLU A 16 -10.46 -3.31 -7.84
CA GLU A 16 -9.57 -2.16 -7.64
C GLU A 16 -9.74 -1.56 -6.24
N ILE A 17 -10.97 -1.39 -5.76
CA ILE A 17 -11.25 -0.89 -4.42
C ILE A 17 -10.72 -1.84 -3.34
N GLU A 18 -10.94 -3.15 -3.49
CA GLU A 18 -10.46 -4.16 -2.55
C GLU A 18 -8.93 -4.12 -2.44
N MET A 19 -8.23 -4.05 -3.58
CA MET A 19 -6.77 -3.95 -3.60
C MET A 19 -6.26 -2.67 -2.90
N VAL A 20 -6.88 -1.52 -3.16
CA VAL A 20 -6.49 -0.26 -2.52
C VAL A 20 -6.73 -0.30 -1.01
N SER A 21 -7.83 -0.93 -0.57
CA SER A 21 -8.17 -1.09 0.85
C SER A 21 -7.18 -1.99 1.60
N ASP A 22 -6.82 -3.14 1.03
CA ASP A 22 -5.81 -4.04 1.61
C ASP A 22 -4.43 -3.34 1.65
N MET A 23 -4.06 -2.64 0.59
CA MET A 23 -2.81 -1.88 0.55
C MET A 23 -2.76 -0.80 1.64
N PHE A 24 -3.84 -0.04 1.83
CA PHE A 24 -3.94 0.99 2.87
C PHE A 24 -3.81 0.39 4.27
N THR A 25 -4.47 -0.75 4.51
CA THR A 25 -4.39 -1.47 5.79
C THR A 25 -2.95 -1.91 6.09
N ARG A 26 -2.27 -2.53 5.11
CA ARG A 26 -0.87 -2.95 5.26
C ARG A 26 0.09 -1.79 5.43
N LEU A 27 -0.11 -0.70 4.68
CA LEU A 27 0.67 0.53 4.79
C LEU A 27 0.57 1.09 6.21
N THR A 28 -0.65 1.24 6.72
CA THR A 28 -0.93 1.81 8.04
C THR A 28 -0.30 0.97 9.14
N GLN A 29 -0.50 -0.35 9.12
CA GLN A 29 0.10 -1.27 10.10
C GLN A 29 1.63 -1.25 10.05
N SER A 30 2.21 -1.27 8.85
CA SER A 30 3.67 -1.28 8.66
C SER A 30 4.31 0.03 9.14
N CYS A 31 3.73 1.18 8.79
CA CYS A 31 4.28 2.47 9.16
C CYS A 31 4.04 2.82 10.62
N ALA A 32 2.88 2.47 11.19
CA ALA A 32 2.65 2.61 12.63
C ALA A 32 3.69 1.82 13.44
N LYS A 33 3.91 0.54 13.09
CA LYS A 33 4.90 -0.31 13.76
C LYS A 33 6.34 0.21 13.64
N LYS A 34 6.68 0.92 12.56
CA LYS A 34 8.04 1.40 12.29
C LYS A 34 8.32 2.79 12.88
N CYS A 35 7.29 3.63 12.97
CA CYS A 35 7.47 5.05 13.26
C CYS A 35 6.89 5.48 14.61
N ILE A 36 5.90 4.77 15.14
CA ILE A 36 5.25 5.12 16.41
C ILE A 36 5.80 4.23 17.51
N GLN A 37 6.35 4.84 18.56
CA GLN A 37 6.83 4.10 19.72
C GLN A 37 5.65 3.65 20.59
N ASN A 38 5.80 2.53 21.30
CA ASN A 38 4.76 2.05 22.22
C ASN A 38 4.73 2.82 23.55
N ASP A 39 5.68 3.75 23.78
CA ASP A 39 5.68 4.66 24.92
C ASP A 39 4.97 5.97 24.52
N TYR A 40 3.66 6.00 24.75
CA TYR A 40 2.79 7.12 24.38
C TYR A 40 2.85 8.23 25.43
N ARG A 41 3.81 9.15 25.26
CA ARG A 41 4.02 10.26 26.19
C ARG A 41 3.06 11.43 25.96
N GLU A 42 2.55 11.56 24.74
CA GLU A 42 1.61 12.59 24.30
C GLU A 42 0.67 12.02 23.22
N SER A 43 -0.45 12.71 22.95
CA SER A 43 -1.44 12.26 21.96
C SER A 43 -1.08 12.62 20.52
N ASP A 44 -0.29 13.69 20.36
CA ASP A 44 0.01 14.26 19.07
C ASP A 44 1.30 13.64 18.52
N LEU A 45 1.36 13.53 17.20
CA LEU A 45 2.59 13.09 16.54
C LEU A 45 3.65 14.16 16.69
N ASN A 46 4.79 13.78 17.27
CA ASN A 46 5.93 14.68 17.28
C ASN A 46 6.54 14.79 15.87
N LYS A 47 7.39 15.80 15.68
CA LYS A 47 8.01 16.07 14.38
C LYS A 47 8.77 14.88 13.81
N ALA A 48 9.41 14.06 14.65
CA ALA A 48 10.16 12.89 14.19
C ALA A 48 9.23 11.79 13.70
N GLU A 49 8.11 11.56 14.38
CA GLU A 49 7.08 10.59 13.98
C GLU A 49 6.44 11.01 12.65
N SER A 50 6.03 12.28 12.50
CA SER A 50 5.45 12.78 11.25
C SER A 50 6.40 12.60 10.05
N VAL A 51 7.66 13.03 10.20
CA VAL A 51 8.67 12.88 9.14
C VAL A 51 9.00 11.41 8.87
N CYS A 52 8.96 10.56 9.90
CA CYS A 52 9.13 9.11 9.72
C CYS A 52 7.99 8.53 8.88
N LEU A 53 6.74 8.89 9.17
CA LEU A 53 5.56 8.41 8.44
C LEU A 53 5.65 8.79 6.95
N ASP A 54 5.99 10.04 6.62
CA ASP A 54 6.17 10.49 5.22
C ASP A 54 7.20 9.62 4.48
N ARG A 55 8.37 9.41 5.11
CA ARG A 55 9.44 8.56 4.57
C ARG A 55 9.01 7.10 4.48
N CYS A 56 8.24 6.61 5.44
CA CYS A 56 7.75 5.24 5.46
C CYS A 56 6.80 4.98 4.30
N VAL A 57 5.85 5.88 4.06
CA VAL A 57 4.91 5.80 2.93
C VAL A 57 5.66 5.81 1.61
N SER A 58 6.59 6.74 1.42
CA SER A 58 7.44 6.80 0.22
C SER A 58 8.18 5.48 -0.04
N LYS A 59 8.83 4.93 0.99
CA LYS A 59 9.55 3.65 0.89
C LYS A 59 8.62 2.45 0.67
N PHE A 60 7.42 2.47 1.25
CA PHE A 60 6.45 1.38 1.10
C PHE A 60 6.03 1.23 -0.36
N PHE A 61 5.75 2.35 -1.04
CA PHE A 61 5.42 2.36 -2.47
C PHE A 61 6.62 1.99 -3.34
N GLU A 62 7.82 2.51 -3.03
CA GLU A 62 9.05 2.14 -3.74
C GLU A 62 9.29 0.61 -3.68
N VAL A 63 9.11 0.01 -2.51
CA VAL A 63 9.22 -1.44 -2.32
C VAL A 63 8.10 -2.18 -3.04
N ASN A 64 6.85 -1.70 -2.98
CA ASN A 64 5.73 -2.32 -3.69
C ASN A 64 6.01 -2.41 -5.20
N LEU A 65 6.44 -1.32 -5.82
CA LEU A 65 6.78 -1.28 -7.25
C LEU A 65 7.88 -2.28 -7.61
N LYS A 66 8.99 -2.28 -6.86
CA LYS A 66 10.11 -3.21 -7.08
C LYS A 66 9.70 -4.68 -6.92
N VAL A 67 8.81 -4.97 -5.97
CA VAL A 67 8.27 -6.32 -5.79
C VAL A 67 7.38 -6.69 -6.97
N SER A 68 6.50 -5.80 -7.43
CA SER A 68 5.65 -6.04 -8.61
C SER A 68 6.48 -6.30 -9.87
N GLU A 69 7.51 -5.49 -10.14
CA GLU A 69 8.44 -5.67 -11.26
C GLU A 69 9.12 -7.05 -11.20
N LYS A 70 9.60 -7.44 -10.01
CA LYS A 70 10.25 -8.73 -9.81
C LYS A 70 9.29 -9.90 -10.02
N MET A 71 8.06 -9.81 -9.52
CA MET A 71 7.04 -10.85 -9.70
C MET A 71 6.66 -11.03 -11.18
N GLN A 72 6.53 -9.93 -11.93
CA GLN A 72 6.27 -9.99 -13.37
C GLN A 72 7.46 -10.62 -14.12
N GLY A 73 8.69 -10.23 -13.77
CA GLY A 73 9.91 -10.81 -14.34
C GLY A 73 10.08 -12.30 -14.03
N GLU A 74 9.69 -12.75 -12.83
CA GLU A 74 9.71 -14.16 -12.45
C GLU A 74 8.59 -14.97 -13.12
N ALA A 75 7.41 -14.38 -13.32
CA ALA A 75 6.31 -15.02 -14.04
C ALA A 75 6.67 -15.27 -15.52
N GLY A 76 7.41 -14.37 -16.16
CA GLY A 76 7.90 -14.56 -17.54
C GLY A 76 9.06 -15.54 -17.69
N ARG A 77 9.64 -16.02 -16.58
CA ARG A 77 10.70 -17.05 -16.58
C ARG A 77 10.16 -18.47 -16.37
N ARG A 78 8.87 -18.61 -16.03
CA ARG A 78 8.15 -19.89 -15.97
C ARG A 78 7.53 -20.18 -17.33
#